data_AF-A0AAJ0B5J9-F1
#
_entry.id   AF-A0AAJ0B5J9-F1
#
_cell.length_a   1.000
_cell.length_b   1.000
_cell.length_c   1.000
_cell.angle_alpha   90.00
_cell.angle_beta   90.00
_cell.angle_gamma   90.00
#
_symmetry.space_group_name_H-M   'P 1'
#
loop_
_entity.id
_entity.type
_entity.pdbx_description
1 polymer ?
#
loop_
_entity_poly.entity_id
_entity_poly.type
_entity_poly.pdbx_seq_one_letter_code
_entity_poly.pdbx_strand_id
1 'polypeptide(L)'
;MTTTKMLYSRLEDWPNFDRQFQYRAYAENIWKYIDPAAAGSPRPPWPEQPVFPQPSDAVDPADLDPDNPPTVLTLTGDQKETYRILIKVFTARLNIWREVQESHRRLKYWCLDNVDRRQANLYFTPTDTITGWYADLRKSATGR
;
A
#
# COMPACT_ATOMS: atom_id res chain seq x y z
N MET A 1 28.65 -16.03 -1.21
CA MET A 1 28.75 -14.56 -1.22
C MET A 1 28.15 -14.06 0.08
N THR A 2 28.97 -13.54 0.99
CA THR A 2 28.53 -13.02 2.29
C THR A 2 28.04 -11.59 2.09
N THR A 3 26.73 -11.40 2.06
CA THR A 3 26.14 -10.05 2.05
C THR A 3 26.38 -9.44 3.43
N THR A 4 27.38 -8.56 3.55
CA THR A 4 27.64 -7.83 4.78
C THR A 4 26.38 -7.05 5.16
N LYS A 5 25.69 -7.49 6.23
CA LYS A 5 24.53 -6.79 6.80
C LYS A 5 24.97 -5.38 7.19
N MET A 6 24.58 -4.36 6.42
CA MET A 6 24.77 -2.97 6.81
C MET A 6 23.80 -2.72 7.96
N LEU A 7 24.29 -2.82 9.20
CA LEU A 7 23.54 -2.46 10.40
C LEU A 7 23.63 -0.94 10.57
N TYR A 8 22.61 -0.22 10.11
CA TYR A 8 22.45 1.21 10.34
C TYR A 8 22.16 1.40 11.84
N SER A 9 23.23 1.61 12.61
CA SER A 9 23.22 1.69 14.06
C SER A 9 23.67 3.06 14.59
N ARG A 10 24.23 3.91 13.72
CA ARG A 10 24.76 5.24 14.05
C ARG A 10 24.08 6.32 13.21
N LEU A 11 23.94 7.53 13.79
CA LEU A 11 23.42 8.71 13.08
C LEU A 11 24.19 9.02 11.78
N GLU A 12 25.50 8.73 11.74
CA GLU A 12 26.36 8.97 10.58
C GLU A 12 25.99 8.10 9.36
N ASP A 13 25.37 6.93 9.58
CA ASP A 13 24.94 6.05 8.50
C ASP A 13 23.58 6.46 7.92
N TRP A 14 22.92 7.44 8.55
CA TRP A 14 21.57 7.87 8.21
C TRP A 14 21.43 8.43 6.78
N PRO A 15 22.30 9.32 6.27
CA PRO A 15 22.17 9.83 4.90
C PRO A 15 22.29 8.73 3.84
N ASN A 16 23.07 7.68 4.12
CA ASN A 16 23.20 6.52 3.24
C ASN A 16 21.94 5.64 3.32
N PHE A 17 21.44 5.38 4.53
CA PHE A 17 20.17 4.67 4.73
C PHE A 17 19.02 5.36 4.00
N ASP A 18 18.87 6.66 4.20
CA ASP A 18 17.80 7.49 3.63
C ASP A 18 17.76 7.37 2.10
N ARG A 19 18.94 7.51 1.46
CA ARG A 19 19.09 7.36 0.02
C ARG A 19 18.76 5.94 -0.46
N GLN A 20 19.21 4.91 0.27
CA GLN A 20 18.93 3.52 -0.11
C GLN A 20 17.46 3.14 0.08
N PHE A 21 16.83 3.63 1.16
CA PHE A 21 15.41 3.44 1.42
C PHE A 21 14.59 4.11 0.30
N GLN A 22 14.90 5.36 -0.04
CA GLN A 22 14.24 6.07 -1.13
C GLN A 22 14.41 5.35 -2.47
N TYR A 23 15.63 4.93 -2.82
CA TYR A 23 15.90 4.19 -4.05
C TYR A 23 15.08 2.89 -4.14
N ARG A 24 15.01 2.13 -3.05
CA ARG A 24 14.22 0.89 -3.00
C ARG A 24 12.73 1.16 -3.07
N ALA A 25 12.24 2.18 -2.37
CA ALA A 25 10.84 2.57 -2.44
C ALA A 25 10.42 3.02 -3.85
N TYR A 26 11.31 3.66 -4.61
CA TYR A 26 11.11 3.93 -6.04
C TYR A 26 11.09 2.65 -6.88
N ALA A 27 12.06 1.75 -6.67
CA ALA A 27 12.13 0.47 -7.38
C ALA A 27 10.89 -0.41 -7.13
N GLU A 28 10.33 -0.32 -5.93
CA GLU A 28 9.10 -1.02 -5.52
C GLU A 28 7.80 -0.26 -5.90
N ASN A 29 7.92 0.90 -6.58
CA ASN A 29 6.83 1.77 -7.03
C ASN A 29 5.87 2.24 -5.91
N ILE A 30 6.37 2.32 -4.67
CA ILE A 30 5.59 2.74 -3.49
C ILE A 30 6.05 4.07 -2.89
N TRP A 31 7.12 4.68 -3.40
CA TRP A 31 7.60 5.98 -2.90
C TRP A 31 6.50 7.05 -2.89
N LYS A 32 5.64 7.08 -3.91
CA LYS A 32 4.48 8.00 -3.98
C LYS A 32 3.53 7.92 -2.79
N TYR A 33 3.49 6.79 -2.06
CA TYR A 33 2.68 6.60 -0.85
C TYR A 33 3.47 6.87 0.46
N ILE A 34 4.77 7.10 0.36
CA ILE A 34 5.68 7.28 1.50
C ILE A 34 6.19 8.72 1.57
N ASP A 35 6.46 9.35 0.42
CA ASP A 35 7.18 10.61 0.27
C ASP A 35 6.72 11.67 1.29
N PRO A 36 7.54 12.01 2.29
CA PRO A 36 7.21 13.00 3.31
C PRO A 36 7.32 14.45 2.81
N ALA A 37 7.91 14.67 1.63
CA ALA A 37 8.27 15.98 1.10
C ALA A 37 7.54 16.32 -0.22
N ALA A 38 6.37 15.72 -0.47
CA ALA A 38 5.50 16.08 -1.60
C ALA A 38 5.00 17.53 -1.45
N ALA A 39 5.88 18.48 -1.73
CA ALA A 39 5.63 19.91 -1.71
C ALA A 39 4.64 20.22 -2.85
N GLY A 40 3.38 20.44 -2.49
CA GLY A 40 2.36 20.97 -3.40
C GLY A 40 1.39 19.96 -4.00
N SER A 41 1.37 18.69 -3.60
CA SER A 41 0.29 17.76 -3.96
C SER A 41 -0.07 16.84 -2.79
N PRO A 42 -1.36 16.68 -2.47
CA PRO A 42 -1.76 15.72 -1.46
C PRO A 42 -1.30 14.33 -1.91
N ARG A 43 -0.69 13.60 -0.99
CA ARG A 43 -0.22 12.25 -1.25
C ARG A 43 -1.40 11.37 -1.69
N PRO A 44 -1.25 10.51 -2.72
CA PRO A 44 -2.28 9.54 -3.01
C PRO A 44 -2.52 8.66 -1.78
N PRO A 45 -3.78 8.32 -1.47
CA PRO A 45 -4.07 7.35 -0.42
C PRO A 45 -3.43 6.00 -0.77
N TRP A 46 -3.07 5.24 0.25
CA TRP A 46 -2.72 3.84 0.04
C TRP A 46 -3.90 3.13 -0.64
N PRO A 47 -3.66 2.25 -1.62
CA PRO A 47 -4.75 1.49 -2.22
C PRO A 47 -5.45 0.68 -1.14
N GLU A 48 -6.78 0.70 -1.18
CA GLU A 48 -7.63 -0.08 -0.31
C GLU A 48 -7.91 -1.44 -0.92
N GLN A 49 -8.21 -2.43 -0.08
CA GLN A 49 -8.64 -3.73 -0.57
C GLN A 49 -10.01 -3.55 -1.24
N PRO A 50 -10.16 -3.88 -2.54
CA PRO A 50 -11.43 -3.70 -3.20
C PRO A 50 -12.45 -4.73 -2.71
N VAL A 51 -13.72 -4.34 -2.68
CA VAL A 51 -14.85 -5.23 -2.39
C VAL A 51 -15.33 -5.88 -3.69
N PHE A 52 -15.62 -7.17 -3.64
CA PHE A 52 -16.11 -7.89 -4.81
C PHE A 52 -17.50 -7.38 -5.22
N PRO A 53 -17.72 -7.01 -6.50
CA PRO A 53 -18.98 -6.42 -6.93
C PRO A 53 -20.11 -7.44 -6.87
N GLN A 54 -21.27 -6.97 -6.42
CA GLN A 54 -22.52 -7.73 -6.39
C GLN A 54 -23.36 -7.43 -7.64
N PRO A 55 -24.27 -8.34 -8.06
CA PRO A 55 -25.17 -8.08 -9.17
C PRO A 55 -26.01 -6.80 -9.00
N SER A 56 -26.35 -6.44 -7.76
CA SER A 56 -27.04 -5.19 -7.43
C SER A 56 -26.27 -3.93 -7.80
N ASP A 57 -24.94 -3.98 -7.84
CA ASP A 57 -24.10 -2.83 -8.21
C ASP A 57 -24.23 -2.45 -9.70
N ALA A 58 -24.80 -3.36 -10.51
CA ALA A 58 -25.06 -3.15 -11.92
C ALA A 58 -26.49 -2.69 -12.22
N VAL A 59 -27.34 -2.55 -11.20
CA VAL A 59 -28.74 -2.15 -11.31
C VAL A 59 -28.89 -0.72 -10.79
N ASP A 60 -29.74 0.08 -11.44
CA ASP A 60 -30.06 1.42 -10.93
C ASP A 60 -30.70 1.30 -9.54
N PRO A 61 -30.26 2.07 -8.53
CA PRO A 61 -30.85 2.04 -7.21
C PRO A 61 -32.38 2.21 -7.19
N ALA A 62 -32.96 2.92 -8.16
CA ALA A 62 -34.41 3.09 -8.27
C ALA A 62 -35.15 1.79 -8.66
N ASP A 63 -34.47 0.85 -9.30
CA ASP A 63 -35.00 -0.44 -9.75
C ASP A 63 -34.71 -1.57 -8.76
N LEU A 64 -34.04 -1.29 -7.64
CA LEU A 64 -33.73 -2.29 -6.62
C LEU A 64 -34.95 -2.59 -5.76
N ASP A 65 -35.37 -3.86 -5.79
CA ASP A 65 -36.34 -4.42 -4.85
C ASP A 65 -35.59 -5.06 -3.66
N PRO A 66 -35.71 -4.52 -2.43
CA PRO A 66 -35.04 -5.07 -1.26
C PRO A 66 -35.55 -6.48 -0.87
N ASP A 67 -36.79 -6.81 -1.24
CA ASP A 67 -37.38 -8.13 -0.97
C ASP A 67 -37.03 -9.15 -2.06
N ASN A 68 -36.52 -8.70 -3.21
CA ASN A 68 -36.13 -9.55 -4.33
C ASN A 68 -34.80 -9.09 -4.97
N PRO A 69 -33.66 -9.32 -4.28
CA PRO A 69 -32.36 -8.85 -4.75
C PRO A 69 -31.94 -9.51 -6.08
N PRO A 70 -31.33 -8.76 -7.00
CA PRO A 70 -30.93 -9.28 -8.29
C PRO A 70 -29.83 -10.33 -8.17
N THR A 71 -29.89 -11.32 -9.05
CA THR A 71 -28.84 -12.33 -9.25
C THR A 71 -28.30 -12.22 -10.67
N VAL A 72 -27.14 -12.83 -10.95
CA VAL A 72 -26.55 -12.86 -12.30
C VAL A 72 -27.53 -13.39 -13.36
N LEU A 73 -28.45 -14.28 -12.97
CA LEU A 73 -29.45 -14.85 -13.87
C LEU A 73 -30.58 -13.86 -14.21
N THR A 74 -30.97 -13.01 -13.25
CA THR A 74 -32.08 -12.07 -13.40
C THR A 74 -31.67 -10.74 -14.04
N LEU A 75 -30.36 -10.47 -14.17
CA LEU A 75 -29.86 -9.27 -14.85
C LEU A 75 -30.25 -9.24 -16.34
N THR A 76 -30.61 -8.04 -16.82
CA THR A 76 -30.80 -7.75 -18.25
C THR A 76 -29.47 -7.80 -19.02
N GLY A 77 -29.52 -7.67 -20.35
CA GLY A 77 -28.32 -7.66 -21.19
C GLY A 77 -27.31 -6.57 -20.79
N ASP A 78 -27.81 -5.34 -20.64
CA ASP A 78 -26.97 -4.18 -20.29
C ASP A 78 -26.44 -4.28 -18.87
N GLN A 79 -27.27 -4.71 -17.91
CA GLN A 79 -26.83 -4.95 -16.53
C GLN A 79 -25.76 -6.04 -16.45
N LYS A 80 -25.88 -7.11 -17.24
CA LYS A 80 -24.83 -8.15 -17.33
C LYS A 80 -23.51 -7.57 -17.84
N GLU A 81 -23.55 -6.65 -18.81
CA GLU A 81 -22.33 -6.03 -19.31
C GLU A 81 -21.71 -5.07 -18.29
N THR A 82 -22.52 -4.24 -17.63
CA THR A 82 -22.08 -3.40 -16.51
C THR A 82 -21.44 -4.26 -15.42
N TYR A 83 -22.07 -5.37 -15.04
CA TYR A 83 -21.52 -6.30 -14.04
C TYR A 83 -20.17 -6.88 -14.45
N ARG A 84 -19.98 -7.26 -15.72
CA ARG A 84 -18.68 -7.72 -16.25
C ARG A 84 -17.62 -6.63 -16.18
N ILE A 85 -17.97 -5.38 -16.48
CA ILE A 85 -17.05 -4.23 -16.36
C ILE A 85 -16.65 -4.03 -14.90
N LEU A 86 -17.59 -4.08 -13.96
CA LEU A 86 -17.30 -3.99 -12.52
C LEU A 86 -16.32 -5.07 -12.07
N ILE A 87 -16.47 -6.32 -12.52
CA ILE A 87 -15.52 -7.41 -12.22
C ILE A 87 -14.11 -7.12 -12.78
N LYS A 88 -14.01 -6.57 -14.01
CA LYS A 88 -12.72 -6.17 -14.59
C LYS A 88 -12.04 -5.08 -13.75
N VAL A 89 -12.80 -4.06 -13.35
CA VAL A 89 -12.31 -2.96 -12.49
C VAL A 89 -11.88 -3.50 -11.12
N PHE A 90 -12.67 -4.37 -10.50
CA PHE A 90 -12.32 -5.05 -9.26
C PHE A 90 -11.00 -5.79 -9.38
N THR A 91 -10.83 -6.59 -10.44
CA THR A 91 -9.62 -7.38 -10.67
C THR A 91 -8.38 -6.50 -10.81
N ALA A 92 -8.49 -5.41 -11.58
CA ALA A 92 -7.40 -4.45 -11.72
C ALA A 92 -7.04 -3.78 -10.38
N ARG A 93 -8.03 -3.34 -9.61
CA ARG A 93 -7.81 -2.76 -8.26
C ARG A 93 -7.21 -3.77 -7.29
N LEU A 94 -7.63 -5.03 -7.37
CA LEU A 94 -7.13 -6.10 -6.50
C LEU A 94 -5.66 -6.38 -6.79
N ASN A 95 -5.27 -6.39 -8.06
CA ASN A 95 -3.87 -6.57 -8.45
C ASN A 95 -3.00 -5.41 -7.96
N ILE A 96 -3.44 -4.15 -8.16
CA ILE A 96 -2.74 -2.97 -7.63
C ILE A 96 -2.59 -3.05 -6.11
N TRP A 97 -3.68 -3.36 -5.40
CA TRP A 97 -3.64 -3.50 -3.95
C TRP A 97 -2.64 -4.57 -3.52
N ARG A 98 -2.69 -5.78 -4.12
CA ARG A 98 -1.76 -6.88 -3.82
C ARG A 98 -0.31 -6.51 -4.08
N GLU A 99 -0.03 -5.87 -5.22
CA GLU A 99 1.30 -5.41 -5.58
C GLU A 99 1.84 -4.42 -4.55
N VAL A 100 1.02 -3.43 -4.15
CA VAL A 100 1.44 -2.44 -3.15
C VAL A 100 1.63 -3.08 -1.77
N GLN A 101 0.79 -4.03 -1.35
CA GLN A 101 0.99 -4.77 -0.10
C GLN A 101 2.28 -5.59 -0.13
N GLU A 102 2.59 -6.26 -1.24
CA GLU A 102 3.84 -7.02 -1.40
C GLU A 102 5.07 -6.11 -1.43
N SER A 103 5.02 -5.00 -2.17
CA SER A 103 6.08 -3.97 -2.17
C SER A 103 6.29 -3.39 -0.77
N HIS A 104 5.20 -3.09 -0.05
CA HIS A 104 5.24 -2.62 1.34
C HIS A 104 5.91 -3.66 2.24
N ARG A 105 5.49 -4.92 2.15
CA ARG A 105 6.08 -6.05 2.88
C ARG A 105 7.57 -6.22 2.57
N ARG A 106 7.98 -6.19 1.30
CA ARG A 106 9.39 -6.30 0.88
C ARG A 106 10.24 -5.17 1.43
N LEU A 107 9.77 -3.92 1.31
CA LEU A 107 10.48 -2.76 1.85
C LEU A 107 10.57 -2.84 3.39
N LYS A 108 9.50 -3.31 4.04
CA LYS A 108 9.42 -3.54 5.47
C LYS A 108 10.46 -4.58 5.94
N TYR A 109 10.54 -5.74 5.28
CA TYR A 109 11.56 -6.76 5.59
C TYR A 109 12.98 -6.25 5.33
N TRP A 110 13.20 -5.53 4.23
CA TRP A 110 14.50 -4.93 3.96
C TRP A 110 14.93 -3.98 5.09
N CYS A 111 14.02 -3.15 5.59
CA CYS A 111 14.31 -2.28 6.73
C CYS A 111 14.68 -3.10 7.98
N LEU A 112 13.93 -4.15 8.32
CA LEU A 112 14.24 -5.01 9.47
C LEU A 112 15.60 -5.71 9.36
N ASP A 113 16.02 -6.05 8.14
CA ASP A 113 17.30 -6.73 7.92
C ASP A 113 18.50 -5.78 7.97
N ASN A 114 18.29 -4.47 7.79
CA ASN A 114 19.36 -3.48 7.69
C ASN A 114 19.36 -2.48 8.87
N VAL A 115 18.26 -2.29 9.59
CA VAL A 115 18.21 -1.44 10.78
C VAL A 115 18.52 -2.27 12.03
N ASP A 116 19.23 -1.68 13.00
CA ASP A 116 19.50 -2.35 14.28
C ASP A 116 18.20 -2.85 14.92
N ARG A 117 18.21 -4.09 15.42
CA ARG A 117 17.01 -4.80 15.91
C ARG A 117 16.33 -4.08 17.08
N ARG A 118 17.06 -3.30 17.88
CA ARG A 118 16.48 -2.49 18.97
C ARG A 118 15.74 -1.28 18.42
N GLN A 119 16.28 -0.61 17.39
CA GLN A 119 15.58 0.48 16.70
C GLN A 119 14.39 -0.04 15.89
N ALA A 120 14.52 -1.19 15.22
CA ALA A 120 13.42 -1.83 14.53
C ALA A 120 12.26 -2.13 15.49
N ASN A 121 12.51 -2.81 16.61
CA ASN A 121 11.45 -3.22 17.55
C ASN A 121 10.75 -2.05 18.28
N LEU A 122 11.36 -0.87 18.37
CA LEU A 122 10.74 0.30 19.02
C LEU A 122 9.63 0.94 18.17
N TYR A 123 9.62 0.70 16.85
CA TYR A 123 8.75 1.42 15.91
C TYR A 123 8.01 0.51 14.92
N PHE A 124 7.96 -0.81 15.18
CA PHE A 124 7.33 -1.79 14.28
C PHE A 124 6.13 -2.49 14.93
N THR A 125 4.97 -1.85 14.91
CA THR A 125 3.72 -2.61 14.94
C THR A 125 3.45 -3.15 13.53
N PRO A 126 3.04 -4.43 13.37
CA PRO A 126 2.68 -5.01 12.08
C PRO A 126 1.67 -4.17 11.29
N THR A 127 0.81 -3.44 12.01
CA THR A 127 -0.26 -2.57 11.53
C THR A 127 0.16 -1.15 11.14
N ASP A 128 1.38 -0.72 11.51
CA ASP A 128 1.81 0.65 11.24
C ASP A 128 2.19 0.83 9.78
N THR A 129 1.80 1.98 9.22
CA THR A 129 2.22 2.36 7.86
C THR A 129 3.71 2.67 7.86
N ILE A 130 4.43 2.19 6.84
CA ILE A 130 5.88 2.43 6.71
C ILE A 130 6.20 3.93 6.62
N THR A 131 5.22 4.71 6.20
CA THR A 131 5.21 6.16 6.21
C THR A 131 5.45 6.74 7.60
N GLY A 132 4.65 6.34 8.60
CA GLY A 132 4.78 6.84 9.98
C GLY A 132 6.12 6.48 10.57
N TRP A 133 6.50 5.21 10.40
CA TRP A 133 7.81 4.70 10.79
C TRP A 133 8.97 5.50 10.18
N TYR A 134 8.98 5.70 8.86
CA TYR A 134 10.05 6.42 8.18
C TYR A 134 10.12 7.90 8.60
N ALA A 135 8.95 8.53 8.83
CA ALA A 135 8.89 9.90 9.35
C ALA A 135 9.46 10.01 10.77
N ASP A 136 9.12 9.08 11.66
CA ASP A 136 9.61 9.07 13.04
C ASP A 136 11.09 8.70 13.13
N LEU A 137 11.53 7.76 12.29
CA LEU A 137 12.94 7.42 12.16
C LEU A 137 13.76 8.62 11.67
N ARG A 138 13.25 9.36 10.67
CA ARG A 138 13.88 10.61 10.21
C ARG A 138 13.97 11.66 11.32
N LYS A 139 12.92 11.85 12.12
CA LYS A 139 12.95 12.76 13.28
C LYS A 139 14.01 12.33 14.30
N SER A 140 14.11 11.03 14.60
CA SER A 140 15.08 10.50 15.56
C SER A 140 16.53 10.68 15.10
N ALA A 141 16.77 10.54 13.80
CA ALA A 141 18.09 10.72 13.20
C ALA A 141 18.49 12.19 13.01
N THR A 142 17.54 13.12 12.95
CA THR A 142 17.80 14.57 12.98
C THR A 142 17.77 15.16 14.39
N GLY A 143 17.57 14.33 15.42
CA GLY A 143 17.36 14.72 16.82
C GLY A 143 18.63 14.82 17.66
N ARG A 144 19.46 15.82 17.35
CA ARG A 144 19.92 16.85 18.31
C ARG A 144 19.94 18.18 17.56
#